data_AF-A0A7Z6U7W5-F1
#
_entry.id   AF-A0A7Z6U7W5-F1
#
_cell.length_a   1.000
_cell.length_b   1.000
_cell.length_c   1.000
_cell.angle_alpha   90.00
_cell.angle_beta   90.00
_cell.angle_gamma   90.00
#
_symmetry.space_group_name_H-M   'P 1'
#
loop_
_entity.id
_entity.type
_entity.pdbx_description
1 polymer ?
#
loop_
_entity_poly.entity_id
_entity_poly.type
_entity_poly.pdbx_seq_one_letter_code
_entity_poly.pdbx_strand_id
1 'polypeptide(L)'
;MKTEEINFKMTWARCVDAQENVVRGQQRALESYDSRAASLAFGPYKLECFLERLKARYYSPWLKLEGIEAAKIYLINKHHWLPGAVKDVQKADLLLILHEELVDLSLSKEEFSPVHDWSQMQECYPKLLKSANIQE
;
A
#
# COMPACT_ATOMS: atom_id res chain seq x y z
N MET A 1 -7.55 -23.31 4.54
CA MET A 1 -6.09 -23.12 4.65
C MET A 1 -5.88 -21.65 4.93
N LYS A 2 -5.23 -21.28 6.05
CA LYS A 2 -5.11 -19.87 6.45
C LYS A 2 -4.18 -19.15 5.46
N THR A 3 -4.72 -18.22 4.70
CA THR A 3 -3.95 -17.17 4.02
C THR A 3 -3.00 -16.58 5.05
N GLU A 4 -1.72 -16.39 4.71
CA GLU A 4 -0.77 -15.70 5.60
C GLU A 4 -1.39 -14.35 5.98
N GLU A 5 -1.79 -14.22 7.24
CA GLU A 5 -2.50 -13.04 7.73
C GLU A 5 -1.48 -11.90 7.75
N ILE A 6 -1.68 -10.90 6.88
CA ILE A 6 -0.79 -9.75 6.80
C ILE A 6 -0.69 -9.08 8.17
N ASN A 7 0.54 -8.92 8.64
CA ASN A 7 0.79 -8.12 9.83
C ASN A 7 0.75 -6.63 9.43
N PHE A 8 -0.44 -6.03 9.51
CA PHE A 8 -0.67 -4.64 9.13
C PHE A 8 0.23 -3.66 9.89
N LYS A 9 0.47 -3.91 11.18
CA LYS A 9 1.33 -3.07 12.03
C LYS A 9 2.78 -3.08 11.54
N MET A 10 3.35 -4.26 11.31
CA MET A 10 4.72 -4.40 10.81
C MET A 10 4.85 -3.84 9.39
N THR A 11 3.83 -4.03 8.55
CA THR A 11 3.81 -3.50 7.18
C THR A 11 3.80 -1.98 7.17
N TRP A 12 2.98 -1.36 8.03
CA TRP A 12 2.95 0.09 8.21
C TRP A 12 4.29 0.63 8.69
N ALA A 13 4.84 0.06 9.77
CA ALA A 13 6.14 0.47 10.32
C ALA A 13 7.25 0.42 9.26
N ARG A 14 7.33 -0.68 8.49
CA ARG A 14 8.30 -0.79 7.39
C ARG A 14 8.13 0.30 6.32
N CYS A 15 6.90 0.69 6.01
CA CYS A 15 6.64 1.76 5.05
C CYS A 15 7.10 3.11 5.60
N VAL A 16 6.83 3.39 6.88
CA VAL A 16 7.29 4.63 7.56
C VAL A 16 8.82 4.68 7.60
N ASP A 17 9.48 3.62 8.06
CA ASP A 17 10.94 3.52 8.15
C ASP A 17 11.62 3.77 6.78
N ALA A 18 11.03 3.23 5.70
CA ALA A 18 11.53 3.45 4.35
C ALA A 18 11.47 4.93 3.92
N GLN A 19 10.45 5.66 4.37
CA GLN A 19 10.27 7.08 4.04
C GLN A 19 11.01 8.01 5.00
N GLU A 20 11.22 7.63 6.26
CA GLU A 20 11.98 8.46 7.21
C GLU A 20 13.38 8.81 6.69
N ASN A 21 14.07 7.83 6.09
CA ASN A 21 15.40 8.06 5.50
C ASN A 21 15.35 9.08 4.35
N VAL A 22 14.28 9.07 3.57
CA VAL A 22 14.06 10.00 2.46
C VAL A 22 13.78 11.40 3.00
N VAL A 23 12.88 11.53 3.98
CA VAL A 23 12.48 12.83 4.54
C VAL A 23 13.65 13.50 5.29
N ARG A 24 14.48 12.73 6.01
CA ARG A 24 15.67 13.25 6.71
C ARG A 24 16.71 13.85 5.74
N GLY A 25 16.76 13.38 4.49
CA GLY A 25 17.64 13.92 3.45
C GLY A 25 17.08 15.17 2.75
N GLN A 26 15.82 15.55 3.00
CA GLN A 26 15.17 16.69 2.36
C GLN A 26 15.36 17.98 3.18
N GLN A 27 15.20 19.13 2.52
CA GLN A 27 15.21 20.42 3.21
C GLN A 27 14.11 20.49 4.28
N ARG A 28 14.37 21.27 5.34
CA ARG A 28 13.42 21.50 6.42
C ARG A 28 12.14 22.13 5.86
N ALA A 29 11.02 21.49 6.13
CA ALA A 29 9.69 22.00 5.86
C ALA A 29 9.05 22.49 7.18
N LEU A 30 7.92 23.18 7.08
CA LEU A 30 7.12 23.59 8.25
C LEU A 30 6.47 22.39 8.96
N GLU A 31 6.12 21.35 8.20
CA GLU A 31 5.52 20.11 8.72
C GLU A 31 6.58 19.24 9.43
N SER A 32 6.16 18.53 10.48
CA SER A 32 7.02 17.60 11.23
C SER A 32 7.56 16.47 10.34
N TYR A 33 8.74 15.94 10.69
CA TYR A 33 9.33 14.79 9.99
C TYR A 33 8.38 13.58 10.01
N ASP A 34 7.77 13.30 11.16
CA ASP A 34 6.87 12.16 11.35
C ASP A 34 5.62 12.27 10.47
N SER A 35 5.02 13.46 10.41
CA SER A 35 3.82 13.73 9.60
C SER A 35 4.11 13.59 8.10
N ARG A 36 5.29 14.03 7.64
CA ARG A 36 5.75 13.84 6.26
C ARG A 36 6.04 12.38 5.94
N ALA A 37 6.75 11.69 6.83
CA ALA A 37 7.08 10.27 6.65
C ALA A 37 5.80 9.42 6.58
N ALA A 38 4.86 9.65 7.49
CA ALA A 38 3.56 8.98 7.48
C ALA A 38 2.77 9.27 6.18
N SER A 39 2.75 10.53 5.73
CA SER A 39 2.09 10.92 4.47
C SER A 39 2.65 10.16 3.27
N LEU A 40 3.97 10.08 3.15
CA LEU A 40 4.63 9.38 2.04
C LEU A 40 4.52 7.87 2.16
N ALA A 41 4.47 7.33 3.38
CA ALA A 41 4.35 5.90 3.63
C ALA A 41 2.96 5.34 3.28
N PHE A 42 1.93 6.20 3.25
CA PHE A 42 0.55 5.77 3.06
C PHE A 42 0.27 5.16 1.69
N GLY A 43 0.84 5.71 0.61
CA GLY A 43 0.73 5.13 -0.74
C GLY A 43 1.30 3.69 -0.82
N PRO A 44 2.59 3.48 -0.47
CA PRO A 44 3.19 2.15 -0.33
C PRO A 44 2.38 1.20 0.56
N TYR A 45 1.86 1.71 1.67
CA TYR A 45 1.05 0.91 2.57
C TYR A 45 -0.26 0.43 1.92
N LYS A 46 -1.02 1.32 1.28
CA LYS A 46 -2.23 0.95 0.52
C LYS A 46 -1.92 -0.07 -0.57
N LEU A 47 -0.77 0.06 -1.23
CA LEU A 47 -0.33 -0.92 -2.21
C LEU A 47 -0.14 -2.30 -1.58
N GLU A 48 0.54 -2.42 -0.44
CA GLU A 48 0.70 -3.72 0.24
C GLU A 48 -0.65 -4.35 0.60
N CYS A 49 -1.58 -3.58 1.16
CA CYS A 49 -2.95 -4.06 1.43
C CYS A 49 -3.65 -4.53 0.15
N PHE A 50 -3.55 -3.76 -0.93
CA PHE A 50 -4.12 -4.12 -2.23
C PHE A 50 -3.53 -5.43 -2.78
N LEU A 51 -2.20 -5.59 -2.72
CA LEU A 51 -1.52 -6.79 -3.20
C LEU A 51 -1.91 -8.03 -2.39
N GLU A 52 -2.08 -7.93 -1.08
CA GLU A 52 -2.56 -9.05 -0.26
C GLU A 52 -4.00 -9.44 -0.60
N ARG A 53 -4.87 -8.46 -0.86
CA ARG A 53 -6.23 -8.73 -1.38
C ARG A 53 -6.18 -9.45 -2.73
N LEU A 54 -5.27 -9.06 -3.63
CA LEU A 54 -5.08 -9.74 -4.91
C LEU A 54 -4.54 -11.17 -4.75
N LYS A 55 -3.58 -11.41 -3.85
CA LYS A 55 -3.08 -12.76 -3.54
C LYS A 55 -4.20 -13.66 -3.05
N ALA A 56 -5.05 -13.16 -2.15
CA ALA A 56 -6.21 -13.89 -1.65
C ALA A 56 -7.21 -14.17 -2.79
N ARG A 57 -7.47 -13.19 -3.66
CA ARG A 57 -8.39 -13.31 -4.81
C ARG A 57 -7.94 -14.34 -5.84
N TYR A 58 -6.65 -14.36 -6.17
CA TYR A 58 -6.06 -15.27 -7.16
C TYR A 58 -5.44 -16.52 -6.52
N TYR A 59 -5.79 -16.80 -5.27
CA TYR A 59 -5.30 -17.97 -4.57
C TYR A 59 -5.63 -19.25 -5.35
N SER A 60 -4.64 -20.13 -5.47
CA SER A 60 -4.81 -21.46 -6.03
C SER A 60 -4.00 -22.48 -5.23
N PRO A 61 -4.45 -23.76 -5.16
CA PRO A 61 -3.71 -24.78 -4.44
C PRO A 61 -2.42 -25.23 -5.14
N TRP A 62 -2.22 -24.89 -6.42
CA TRP A 62 -1.05 -25.32 -7.22
C TRP A 62 -0.01 -24.21 -7.45
N LEU A 63 -0.32 -22.95 -7.11
CA LEU A 63 0.58 -21.82 -7.29
C LEU A 63 0.39 -20.81 -6.15
N LYS A 64 1.41 -20.68 -5.31
CA LYS A 64 1.51 -19.61 -4.31
C LYS A 64 2.03 -18.35 -5.02
N LEU A 65 1.21 -17.31 -5.06
CA LEU A 65 1.55 -16.04 -5.68
C LEU A 65 2.17 -15.09 -4.64
N GLU A 66 3.27 -14.45 -5.03
CA GLU A 66 3.76 -13.24 -4.40
C GLU A 66 2.88 -12.03 -4.82
N GLY A 67 2.93 -10.96 -4.03
CA GLY A 67 2.07 -9.78 -4.26
C GLY A 67 2.24 -9.19 -5.66
N ILE A 68 3.49 -9.13 -6.15
CA ILE A 68 3.79 -8.63 -7.49
C ILE A 68 3.23 -9.53 -8.61
N GLU A 69 3.20 -10.84 -8.40
CA GLU A 69 2.68 -11.80 -9.39
C GLU A 69 1.15 -11.69 -9.47
N ALA A 70 0.50 -11.56 -8.32
CA ALA A 70 -0.94 -11.28 -8.25
C ALA A 70 -1.29 -9.94 -8.92
N ALA A 71 -0.45 -8.91 -8.77
CA ALA A 71 -0.60 -7.64 -9.50
C ALA A 71 -0.47 -7.83 -11.02
N LYS A 72 0.53 -8.58 -11.49
CA LYS A 72 0.71 -8.84 -12.93
C LYS A 72 -0.51 -9.54 -13.54
N ILE A 73 -1.07 -10.52 -12.84
CA ILE A 73 -2.33 -11.18 -13.24
C ILE A 73 -3.49 -10.17 -13.28
N TYR A 74 -3.59 -9.31 -12.27
CA TYR A 74 -4.60 -8.25 -12.25
C TYR A 74 -4.48 -7.30 -13.45
N LEU A 75 -3.27 -6.85 -13.78
CA LEU A 75 -3.02 -5.96 -14.93
C LEU A 75 -3.39 -6.62 -16.26
N ILE A 76 -3.04 -7.89 -16.45
CA ILE A 76 -3.44 -8.66 -17.63
C ILE A 76 -4.97 -8.72 -17.72
N ASN A 77 -5.66 -9.01 -16.62
CA ASN A 77 -7.11 -9.23 -16.63
C ASN A 77 -7.91 -7.94 -16.77
N LYS A 78 -7.53 -6.88 -16.04
CA LYS A 78 -8.28 -5.61 -16.01
C LYS A 78 -7.94 -4.70 -17.18
N HIS A 79 -6.65 -4.57 -17.49
CA HIS A 79 -6.16 -3.63 -18.51
C HIS A 79 -5.85 -4.31 -19.84
N HIS A 80 -6.09 -5.62 -19.94
CA HIS A 80 -5.83 -6.42 -21.14
C HIS A 80 -4.38 -6.33 -21.64
N TRP A 81 -3.43 -6.12 -20.73
CA TRP A 81 -2.02 -6.11 -21.08
C TRP A 81 -1.55 -7.50 -21.47
N LEU A 82 -0.65 -7.56 -22.44
CA LEU A 82 -0.02 -8.81 -22.83
C LEU A 82 0.93 -9.29 -21.72
N PRO A 83 1.08 -10.61 -21.49
CA PRO A 83 2.03 -11.14 -20.51
C PRO A 83 3.46 -10.62 -20.67
N GLY A 84 3.90 -10.39 -21.91
CA GLY A 84 5.20 -9.79 -22.20
C GLY A 84 5.35 -8.36 -21.68
N ALA A 85 4.27 -7.57 -21.65
CA ALA A 85 4.29 -6.18 -21.20
C ALA A 85 4.39 -6.06 -19.67
N VAL A 86 3.83 -7.02 -18.93
CA VAL A 86 3.90 -7.03 -17.46
C VAL A 86 5.14 -7.75 -16.92
N LYS A 87 5.92 -8.42 -17.78
CA LYS A 87 7.05 -9.26 -17.35
C LYS A 87 8.06 -8.48 -16.52
N ASP A 88 8.41 -7.28 -16.96
CA ASP A 88 9.48 -6.47 -16.36
C ASP A 88 8.97 -5.49 -15.30
N VAL A 89 7.65 -5.41 -15.08
CA VAL A 89 7.05 -4.57 -14.03
C VAL A 89 7.61 -4.97 -12.67
N GLN A 90 8.16 -3.99 -11.96
CA GLN A 90 8.67 -4.10 -10.60
C GLN A 90 7.66 -3.53 -9.60
N LYS A 91 7.86 -3.85 -8.31
CA LYS A 91 6.96 -3.38 -7.24
C LYS A 91 6.93 -1.85 -7.15
N ALA A 92 8.06 -1.18 -7.41
CA ALA A 92 8.16 0.28 -7.39
C ALA A 92 7.26 0.93 -8.46
N ASP A 93 7.09 0.29 -9.61
CA ASP A 93 6.26 0.81 -10.72
C ASP A 93 4.76 0.76 -10.38
N LEU A 94 4.36 -0.20 -9.54
CA LEU A 94 2.95 -0.45 -9.22
C LEU A 94 2.27 0.73 -8.53
N LEU A 95 3.00 1.56 -7.78
CA LEU A 95 2.42 2.77 -7.18
C LEU A 95 1.89 3.74 -8.23
N LEU A 96 2.57 3.84 -9.37
CA LEU A 96 2.16 4.69 -10.48
C LEU A 96 1.10 3.99 -11.33
N ILE A 97 1.32 2.73 -11.69
CA ILE A 97 0.42 1.96 -12.56
C ILE A 97 -0.96 1.81 -11.93
N LEU A 98 -1.03 1.58 -10.61
CA LEU A 98 -2.27 1.36 -9.87
C LEU A 98 -2.73 2.61 -9.13
N HIS A 99 -2.28 3.80 -9.53
CA HIS A 99 -2.56 5.02 -8.78
C HIS A 99 -4.06 5.24 -8.52
N GLU A 100 -4.89 5.10 -9.56
CA GLU A 100 -6.34 5.27 -9.46
C GLU A 100 -6.96 4.21 -8.52
N GLU A 101 -6.57 2.94 -8.67
CA GLU A 101 -7.01 1.88 -7.77
C GLU A 101 -6.67 2.18 -6.31
N LEU A 102 -5.46 2.68 -6.05
CA LEU A 102 -5.00 2.99 -4.71
C LEU A 102 -5.68 4.24 -4.14
N VAL A 103 -6.03 5.23 -4.96
CA VAL A 103 -6.82 6.39 -4.53
C VAL A 103 -8.22 5.94 -4.11
N ASP A 104 -8.86 5.09 -4.91
CA ASP A 104 -10.23 4.64 -4.68
C ASP A 104 -10.34 3.51 -3.64
N LEU A 105 -9.24 2.86 -3.30
CA LEU A 105 -9.23 1.74 -2.34
C LEU A 105 -9.76 2.16 -0.97
N SER A 106 -10.88 1.56 -0.55
CA SER A 106 -11.37 1.59 0.83
C SER A 106 -10.62 0.59 1.70
N LEU A 107 -9.97 1.11 2.75
CA LEU A 107 -9.37 0.28 3.79
C LEU A 107 -10.43 -0.18 4.79
N SER A 108 -10.28 -1.39 5.31
CA SER A 108 -11.05 -1.85 6.47
C SER A 108 -10.56 -1.15 7.74
N LYS A 109 -11.35 -1.26 8.83
CA LYS A 109 -10.97 -0.68 10.13
C LYS A 109 -9.69 -1.34 10.66
N GLU A 110 -9.52 -2.64 10.42
CA GLU A 110 -8.33 -3.42 10.78
C GLU A 110 -7.09 -3.00 9.99
N GLU A 111 -7.22 -2.79 8.67
CA GLU A 111 -6.15 -2.27 7.83
C GLU A 111 -5.76 -0.84 8.20
N PHE A 112 -6.71 0.02 8.58
CA PHE A 112 -6.40 1.40 8.96
C PHE A 112 -5.87 1.55 10.40
N SER A 113 -6.17 0.61 11.29
CA SER A 113 -5.77 0.66 12.71
C SER A 113 -4.31 1.05 12.97
N PRO A 114 -3.29 0.46 12.33
CA PRO A 114 -1.90 0.86 12.60
C PRO A 114 -1.57 2.29 12.14
N VAL A 115 -2.24 2.78 11.08
CA VAL A 115 -2.07 4.15 10.60
C VAL A 115 -2.70 5.13 11.60
N HIS A 116 -3.88 4.79 12.11
CA HIS A 116 -4.57 5.53 13.17
C HIS A 116 -3.70 5.63 14.42
N ASP A 117 -3.28 4.49 14.97
CA ASP A 117 -2.51 4.43 16.21
C ASP A 117 -1.23 5.28 16.13
N TRP A 118 -0.54 5.22 14.98
CA TRP A 118 0.71 5.93 14.75
C TRP A 118 0.50 7.43 14.51
N SER A 119 -0.51 7.78 13.73
CA SER A 119 -0.60 9.11 13.12
C SER A 119 -1.65 10.01 13.76
N GLN A 120 -2.54 9.53 14.64
CA GLN A 120 -3.67 10.31 15.17
C GLN A 120 -3.32 11.67 15.78
N MET A 121 -2.11 11.83 16.32
CA MET A 121 -1.61 13.11 16.88
C MET A 121 -0.80 13.95 15.90
N GLN A 122 -0.63 13.49 14.66
CA GLN A 122 0.15 14.13 13.60
C GLN A 122 -0.73 15.00 12.70
N GLU A 123 -0.15 16.07 12.14
CA GLU A 123 -0.86 17.03 11.28
C GLU A 123 -1.43 16.40 10.00
N CYS A 124 -0.80 15.33 9.49
CA CYS A 124 -1.25 14.62 8.29
C CYS A 124 -2.52 13.79 8.50
N TYR A 125 -2.88 13.45 9.75
CA TYR A 125 -3.91 12.45 10.04
C TYR A 125 -5.27 12.71 9.40
N PRO A 126 -5.82 13.94 9.39
CA PRO A 126 -7.10 14.20 8.71
C PRO A 126 -7.07 13.86 7.22
N LYS A 127 -5.93 14.08 6.55
CA LYS A 127 -5.75 13.74 5.14
C LYS A 127 -5.66 12.22 4.95
N LEU A 128 -4.93 11.53 5.82
CA LEU A 128 -4.81 10.07 5.80
C LEU A 128 -6.16 9.40 6.03
N LEU A 129 -6.91 9.85 7.04
CA LEU A 129 -8.24 9.35 7.35
C LEU A 129 -9.20 9.54 6.16
N LYS A 130 -9.20 10.74 5.55
CA LYS A 130 -10.00 10.99 4.34
C LYS A 130 -9.60 10.06 3.20
N SER A 131 -8.29 9.89 2.97
CA SER A 131 -7.77 9.05 1.89
C SER A 131 -7.90 7.53 2.13
N ALA A 132 -8.24 7.11 3.36
CA ALA A 132 -8.48 5.71 3.69
C ALA A 132 -9.84 5.22 3.17
N ASN A 133 -10.78 6.11 2.84
CA ASN A 133 -12.12 5.79 2.31
C ASN A 133 -12.84 4.69 3.12
N ILE A 134 -12.71 4.73 4.45
CA ILE A 134 -13.29 3.72 5.34
C ILE A 134 -14.82 3.79 5.23
N GLN A 135 -15.44 2.67 4.90
CA GLN A 135 -16.90 2.56 4.86
C GLN A 135 -17.46 2.48 6.29
N GLU A 136 -18.55 3.19 6.57
CA GLU A 136 -19.17 3.26 7.90
C GLU A 136 -19.65 1.89 8.42
#